data_AF-A0A971FCL8-F1
#
_entry.id   AF-A0A971FCL8-F1
#
_cell.length_a   1.000
_cell.length_b   1.000
_cell.length_c   1.000
_cell.angle_alpha   90.00
_cell.angle_beta   90.00
_cell.angle_gamma   90.00
#
_symmetry.space_group_name_H-M   'P 1'
#
loop_
_entity.id
_entity.type
_entity.pdbx_description
1 polymer ?
#
loop_
_entity_poly.entity_id
_entity_poly.type
_entity_poly.pdbx_seq_one_letter_code
_entity_poly.pdbx_strand_id
1 'polypeptide(L)'
;MQKWSAAFKKAWKNEDVRGWMLWAAATLLLFWPCARFLYTYTYSTMAPATKLSSAAFMAAILGGVISWGINEAAFRMRKRRAALEKKKNRKKDGKR
;
A
#
# COMPACT_ATOMS: atom_id res chain seq x y z
N MET A 1 10.79 -14.73 19.57
CA MET A 1 10.55 -14.29 18.18
C MET A 1 9.30 -14.88 17.51
N GLN A 2 8.81 -16.08 17.90
CA GLN A 2 7.65 -16.75 17.26
C GLN A 2 6.28 -16.05 17.42
N LYS A 3 6.05 -15.30 18.51
CA LYS A 3 4.76 -14.63 18.78
C LYS A 3 4.47 -13.46 17.84
N TRP A 4 5.51 -12.78 17.36
CA TRP A 4 5.38 -11.61 16.47
C TRP A 4 4.94 -11.98 15.06
N SER A 5 5.42 -13.10 14.52
CA SER A 5 5.03 -13.56 13.18
C SER A 5 3.58 -14.03 13.11
N ALA A 6 3.06 -14.61 14.20
CA ALA A 6 1.66 -15.02 14.30
C ALA A 6 0.72 -13.82 14.36
N ALA A 7 1.06 -12.79 15.15
CA ALA A 7 0.30 -11.54 15.21
C ALA A 7 0.32 -10.81 13.85
N PHE A 8 1.47 -10.78 13.18
CA PHE A 8 1.62 -10.18 11.86
C PHE A 8 0.81 -10.93 10.79
N LYS A 9 0.83 -12.27 10.80
CA LYS A 9 -0.02 -13.11 9.92
C LYS A 9 -1.51 -12.86 10.17
N LYS A 10 -1.92 -12.68 11.43
CA LYS A 10 -3.31 -12.39 11.79
C LYS A 10 -3.71 -10.98 11.32
N ALA A 11 -2.85 -9.99 11.52
CA ALA A 11 -3.02 -8.61 11.05
C ALA A 11 -3.14 -8.54 9.51
N TRP A 12 -2.35 -9.33 8.78
CA TRP A 12 -2.37 -9.37 7.32
C TRP A 12 -3.66 -9.94 6.72
N LYS A 13 -4.40 -10.76 7.48
CA LYS A 13 -5.70 -11.30 7.05
C LYS A 13 -6.81 -10.23 7.11
N ASN A 14 -6.67 -9.22 7.97
CA ASN A 14 -7.61 -8.12 8.06
C ASN A 14 -7.31 -7.11 6.94
N GLU A 15 -8.32 -6.82 6.11
CA GLU A 15 -8.10 -5.97 4.93
C GLU A 15 -7.80 -4.52 5.32
N ASP A 16 -8.46 -4.01 6.36
CA ASP A 16 -8.21 -2.65 6.88
C ASP A 16 -6.80 -2.53 7.43
N VAL A 17 -6.37 -3.47 8.27
CA VAL A 17 -5.03 -3.46 8.88
C VAL A 17 -3.96 -3.59 7.79
N ARG A 18 -4.18 -4.43 6.78
CA ARG A 18 -3.27 -4.53 5.63
C ARG A 18 -3.17 -3.22 4.86
N GLY A 19 -4.29 -2.50 4.68
CA GLY A 19 -4.31 -1.18 4.04
C GLY A 19 -3.50 -0.14 4.81
N TRP A 20 -3.67 -0.08 6.13
CA TRP A 20 -2.90 0.80 7.02
C TRP A 20 -1.40 0.46 7.05
N MET A 21 -1.06 -0.83 7.07
CA MET A 21 0.34 -1.28 7.05
C MET A 21 1.02 -0.99 5.71
N LEU A 22 0.32 -1.22 4.58
CA LEU A 22 0.82 -0.87 3.26
C LEU A 22 0.99 0.64 3.11
N TRP A 23 0.03 1.42 3.60
CA TRP A 23 0.10 2.87 3.61
C TRP A 23 1.30 3.36 4.44
N ALA A 24 1.41 2.91 5.69
CA ALA A 24 2.52 3.28 6.57
C ALA A 24 3.87 2.89 5.97
N ALA A 25 4.00 1.67 5.42
CA ALA A 25 5.23 1.22 4.77
C ALA A 25 5.57 2.06 3.53
N ALA A 26 4.58 2.37 2.68
CA ALA A 26 4.78 3.19 1.48
C ALA A 26 5.16 4.63 1.85
N THR A 27 4.49 5.24 2.83
CA THR A 27 4.80 6.58 3.32
C THR A 27 6.20 6.65 3.93
N LEU A 28 6.59 5.66 4.72
CA LEU A 28 7.91 5.63 5.36
C LEU A 28 9.03 5.44 4.32
N LEU A 29 8.77 4.64 3.28
CA LEU A 29 9.69 4.45 2.15
C LEU A 29 9.79 5.70 1.27
N LEU A 30 8.69 6.44 1.09
CA LEU A 30 8.65 7.68 0.32
C LEU A 30 9.12 8.91 1.11
N PHE A 31 9.17 8.84 2.43
CA PHE A 31 9.57 9.97 3.26
C PHE A 31 10.97 10.46 2.94
N TRP A 32 11.94 9.53 2.83
CA TRP A 32 13.33 9.87 2.49
C TRP A 32 13.49 10.57 1.13
N PRO A 33 12.95 10.05 0.01
CA PRO A 33 13.04 10.74 -1.27
C PRO A 33 12.26 12.07 -1.28
N CYS A 34 11.11 12.17 -0.61
CA CYS A 34 10.37 13.43 -0.49
C CYS A 34 11.15 14.49 0.31
N ALA A 35 11.79 14.09 1.40
CA ALA A 35 12.64 14.97 2.19
C ALA A 35 13.82 15.46 1.35
N ARG A 36 14.53 14.56 0.67
CA ARG A 36 15.66 14.93 -0.21
C ARG A 36 15.23 15.90 -1.30
N PHE A 37 14.09 15.64 -1.95
CA PHE A 37 13.53 16.52 -2.98
C PHE A 37 13.29 17.94 -2.46
N LEU A 38 12.70 18.09 -1.27
CA LEU A 38 12.48 19.40 -0.66
C LEU A 38 13.80 20.08 -0.26
N TYR A 39 14.79 19.33 0.23
CA TYR A 39 16.11 19.89 0.53
C TYR A 39 16.87 20.34 -0.72
N THR A 40 16.69 19.69 -1.87
CA THR A 40 17.40 20.04 -3.11
C THR A 40 16.70 21.12 -3.93
N TYR A 41 15.37 21.15 -3.95
CA TYR A 41 14.60 22.02 -4.86
C TYR A 41 13.91 23.20 -4.17
N THR A 42 13.86 23.24 -2.83
CA THR A 42 13.23 24.37 -2.12
C THR A 42 14.27 25.37 -1.61
N TYR A 43 13.88 26.65 -1.66
CA TYR A 43 14.66 27.78 -1.18
C TYR A 43 15.29 27.56 0.21
N SER A 44 16.48 28.12 0.38
CA SER A 44 17.27 28.08 1.63
C SER A 44 16.61 28.84 2.79
N THR A 45 15.66 29.73 2.51
CA THR A 45 14.92 30.53 3.50
C THR A 45 13.83 29.77 4.24
N MET A 46 13.42 28.60 3.75
CA MET A 46 12.38 27.81 4.40
C MET A 46 12.93 27.08 5.63
N ALA A 47 12.26 27.23 6.77
CA ALA A 47 12.67 26.62 8.02
C ALA A 47 12.77 25.08 7.90
N PRO A 48 13.77 24.43 8.55
CA PRO A 48 13.98 22.98 8.45
C PRO A 48 12.76 22.16 8.89
N ALA A 49 12.05 22.63 9.93
CA ALA A 49 10.83 22.00 10.42
C ALA A 49 9.73 21.98 9.35
N THR A 50 9.56 23.09 8.61
CA THR A 50 8.57 23.20 7.53
C THR A 50 8.92 22.31 6.35
N LYS A 51 10.21 22.09 6.06
CA LYS A 51 10.66 21.13 5.03
C LYS A 51 10.32 19.70 5.43
N LEU A 52 10.58 19.32 6.67
CA LEU A 52 10.26 17.98 7.20
C LEU A 52 8.75 17.71 7.26
N SER A 53 7.94 18.69 7.71
CA SER A 53 6.49 18.53 7.75
C SER A 53 5.88 18.45 6.35
N SER A 54 6.36 19.27 5.41
CA SER A 54 5.96 19.19 4.00
C SER A 54 6.36 17.86 3.37
N ALA A 55 7.54 17.33 3.70
CA ALA A 55 8.00 16.02 3.22
C ALA A 55 7.12 14.89 3.74
N ALA A 56 6.77 14.92 5.03
CA ALA A 56 5.87 13.96 5.65
C ALA A 56 4.49 14.00 4.99
N PHE A 57 3.97 15.21 4.72
CA PHE A 57 2.69 15.39 4.07
C PHE A 57 2.69 14.87 2.63
N MET A 58 3.71 15.19 1.83
CA MET A 58 3.85 14.65 0.46
C MET A 58 3.96 13.12 0.46
N ALA A 59 4.77 12.55 1.37
CA ALA A 59 4.93 11.12 1.49
C ALA A 59 3.64 10.40 1.95
N ALA A 60 2.83 11.05 2.80
CA ALA A 60 1.54 10.54 3.24
C ALA A 60 0.53 10.47 2.08
N ILE A 61 0.45 11.52 1.26
CA ILE A 61 -0.43 11.57 0.08
C ILE A 61 0.01 10.52 -0.95
N LEU A 62 1.29 10.50 -1.32
CA LEU A 62 1.82 9.55 -2.29
C LEU A 62 1.68 8.11 -1.80
N GLY A 63 1.97 7.86 -0.51
CA GLY A 63 1.72 6.56 0.11
C GLY A 63 0.24 6.17 0.08
N GLY A 64 -0.66 7.14 0.23
CA GLY A 64 -2.11 6.97 0.07
C GLY A 64 -2.49 6.45 -1.31
N VAL A 65 -2.00 7.13 -2.36
CA VAL A 65 -2.24 6.75 -3.76
C VAL A 65 -1.68 5.37 -4.07
N ILE A 66 -0.46 5.07 -3.61
CA ILE A 66 0.16 3.74 -3.81
C ILE A 66 -0.63 2.65 -3.10
N SER A 67 -1.00 2.85 -1.83
CA SER A 67 -1.77 1.87 -1.06
C SER A 67 -3.14 1.60 -1.72
N TRP A 68 -3.82 2.65 -2.15
CA TRP A 68 -5.07 2.53 -2.90
C TRP A 68 -4.89 1.76 -4.22
N GLY A 69 -3.86 2.11 -5.00
CA GLY A 69 -3.55 1.44 -6.26
C GLY A 69 -3.23 -0.06 -6.09
N ILE A 70 -2.48 -0.42 -5.05
CA ILE A 70 -2.20 -1.82 -4.71
C ILE A 70 -3.49 -2.56 -4.33
N ASN A 71 -4.36 -1.92 -3.53
CA ASN A 71 -5.60 -2.54 -3.08
C ASN A 71 -6.58 -2.76 -4.26
N GLU A 72 -6.70 -1.78 -5.14
CA GLU A 72 -7.51 -1.84 -6.36
C GLU A 72 -6.99 -2.92 -7.32
N ALA A 73 -5.66 -3.00 -7.51
CA ALA A 73 -5.03 -4.04 -8.30
C ALA A 73 -5.30 -5.45 -7.72
N ALA A 74 -5.20 -5.61 -6.40
CA ALA A 74 -5.50 -6.85 -5.71
C ALA A 74 -6.98 -7.25 -5.88
N PHE A 75 -7.91 -6.29 -5.77
CA PHE A 75 -9.34 -6.51 -6.00
C PHE A 75 -9.62 -6.98 -7.43
N ARG A 76 -9.04 -6.31 -8.43
CA ARG A 76 -9.17 -6.70 -9.85
C ARG A 76 -8.65 -8.10 -10.11
N MET A 77 -7.52 -8.49 -9.50
CA MET A 77 -6.99 -9.84 -9.61
C MET A 77 -7.91 -10.90 -8.99
N ARG A 78 -8.49 -10.65 -7.81
CA ARG A 78 -9.45 -11.57 -7.19
C ARG A 78 -10.70 -11.76 -8.05
N LYS A 79 -11.24 -10.66 -8.61
CA LYS A 79 -12.39 -10.72 -9.53
C LYS A 79 -12.08 -11.55 -10.77
N ARG A 80 -10.89 -11.41 -11.35
CA ARG A 80 -10.42 -12.25 -12.48
C ARG A 80 -10.31 -13.73 -12.09
N ARG A 81 -9.72 -14.04 -10.92
CA ARG A 81 -9.61 -15.42 -10.42
C ARG A 81 -10.99 -16.07 -10.19
N ALA A 82 -11.91 -15.36 -9.54
CA ALA A 82 -13.28 -15.85 -9.31
C ALA A 82 -14.03 -16.11 -10.63
N ALA A 83 -13.84 -15.28 -11.66
CA ALA A 83 -14.43 -15.50 -12.97
C ALA A 83 -13.84 -16.73 -13.70
N LEU A 84 -12.53 -16.97 -13.55
CA LEU A 84 -11.87 -18.16 -14.11
C LEU A 84 -12.32 -19.45 -13.41
N GLU A 85 -12.47 -19.43 -12.09
CA GLU A 85 -13.00 -20.53 -11.28
C GLU A 85 -14.43 -20.90 -11.72
N LYS A 86 -15.32 -19.90 -11.88
CA LYS A 86 -16.69 -20.12 -12.37
C LYS A 86 -16.71 -20.75 -13.76
N LYS A 87 -15.81 -20.34 -14.66
CA LYS A 87 -15.68 -20.95 -16.01
C LYS A 87 -15.19 -22.40 -15.95
N LYS A 88 -14.27 -22.72 -15.04
CA LYS A 88 -13.80 -24.10 -14.83
C LYS A 88 -14.90 -25.00 -14.28
N ASN A 89 -15.69 -24.51 -13.32
CA ASN A 89 -16.78 -25.29 -12.72
C ASN A 89 -17.89 -25.58 -13.74
N ARG A 90 -18.30 -24.59 -14.56
CA ARG A 90 -19.27 -24.82 -15.65
C ARG A 90 -18.81 -25.87 -16.66
N LYS A 91 -17.50 -25.94 -16.96
CA LYS A 91 -16.94 -26.96 -17.87
C LYS A 91 -16.83 -28.36 -17.23
N LYS A 92 -16.78 -28.45 -15.89
CA LYS A 92 -16.84 -29.72 -15.17
C LYS A 92 -18.28 -30.23 -15.07
N ASP A 93 -19.23 -29.34 -14.79
CA ASP A 93 -20.65 -29.70 -14.66
C ASP A 93 -21.27 -30.10 -16.01
N GLY A 94 -20.85 -29.51 -17.13
CA GLY A 94 -21.31 -29.92 -18.46
C GLY A 94 -20.62 -31.16 -19.04
N LYS A 95 -19.74 -31.83 -18.29
CA LYS A 95 -19.05 -33.07 -18.68
C LYS A 95 -19.49 -34.29 -17.85
N ARG A 96 -20.39 -34.10 -16.90
CA ARG A 96 -21.12 -35.16 -16.19
C ARG A 96 -22.49 -35.32 -16.85
#